data_AF-A0A350LNU0-F1
#
_entry.id   AF-A0A350LNU0-F1
#
_cell.length_a   1.000
_cell.length_b   1.000
_cell.length_c   1.000
_cell.angle_alpha   90.00
_cell.angle_beta   90.00
_cell.angle_gamma   90.00
#
_symmetry.space_group_name_H-M   'P 1'
#
loop_
_entity.id
_entity.type
_entity.pdbx_description
1 polymer ?
#
loop_
_entity_poly.entity_id
_entity_poly.type
_entity_poly.pdbx_seq_one_letter_code
_entity_poly.pdbx_strand_id
1 'polypeptide(L)' 'MARDLAREGIRVMAIAPGIFATPMMRGLPPEVQDSLAAEVTFPKRLGDPDEYARLARFIVECGYLNGEVIRLDGALRMQ' A
#
# COMPACT_ATOMS: atom_id res chain seq x y z
N MET A 1 -13.98 14.90 -0.37
CA MET A 1 -14.45 13.63 -0.95
C MET A 1 -15.26 12.79 0.03
N ALA A 2 -14.68 12.23 1.11
CA ALA A 2 -15.43 11.36 2.03
C ALA A 2 -16.69 12.01 2.64
N ARG A 3 -16.59 13.29 3.03
CA ARG A 3 -17.74 14.07 3.54
C ARG A 3 -18.77 14.39 2.46
N ASP A 4 -18.30 14.60 1.23
CA ASP A 4 -19.16 15.00 0.11
C ASP A 4 -20.04 13.83 -0.34
N LEU A 5 -19.52 12.60 -0.29
CA LEU A 5 -20.21 11.38 -0.71
C LEU A 5 -20.96 10.64 0.42
N ALA A 6 -21.01 11.24 1.61
CA ALA A 6 -21.58 10.60 2.79
C ALA A 6 -23.11 10.42 2.68
N ARG A 7 -23.80 11.33 1.97
CA ARG A 7 -25.26 11.26 1.77
C ARG A 7 -25.66 10.09 0.87
N GLU A 8 -24.77 9.69 -0.03
CA GLU A 8 -24.93 8.56 -0.94
C GLU A 8 -24.49 7.23 -0.30
N GLY A 9 -23.98 7.26 0.95
CA GLY A 9 -23.50 6.07 1.65
C GLY A 9 -22.18 5.51 1.09
N ILE A 10 -21.40 6.31 0.36
CA ILE A 10 -20.13 5.90 -0.24
C ILE A 10 -18.97 6.23 0.71
N ARG A 11 -18.20 5.21 1.08
CA ARG A 11 -16.94 5.38 1.82
C ARG A 11 -15.80 5.71 0.86
N VAL A 12 -14.84 6.50 1.31
CA VAL A 12 -13.65 6.89 0.54
C VAL A 12 -12.41 6.57 1.36
N MET A 13 -11.49 5.80 0.78
CA MET A 13 -10.23 5.39 1.39
C MET A 13 -9.10 5.52 0.38
N ALA A 14 -7.87 5.64 0.88
CA ALA A 14 -6.67 5.60 0.07
C ALA A 14 -5.64 4.64 0.69
N ILE A 15 -4.89 3.96 -0.18
CA ILE A 15 -3.74 3.15 0.22
C ILE A 15 -2.49 3.85 -0.33
N ALA A 16 -1.54 4.17 0.56
CA ALA A 16 -0.25 4.71 0.22
C ALA A 16 0.81 3.59 0.32
N PRO A 17 1.10 2.87 -0.78
CA PRO A 17 2.07 1.79 -0.75
C PRO A 17 3.51 2.32 -0.64
N GLY A 18 4.37 1.53 0.00
CA GLY A 18 5.82 1.62 -0.18
C GLY A 18 6.25 0.95 -1.49
N ILE A 19 7.35 0.19 -1.44
CA ILE A 19 7.90 -0.48 -2.62
C ILE A 19 7.33 -1.90 -2.74
N PHE A 20 6.74 -2.21 -3.89
CA PHE A 20 6.06 -3.50 -4.17
C PHE A 20 6.62 -4.17 -5.42
N ALA A 21 6.65 -5.50 -5.43
CA ALA A 21 7.15 -6.33 -6.53
C ALA A 21 6.19 -6.39 -7.75
N THR A 22 5.90 -5.24 -8.34
CA THR A 22 5.08 -5.07 -9.55
C THR A 22 5.89 -5.34 -10.82
N PRO A 23 5.25 -5.50 -12.00
CA PRO A 23 5.99 -5.66 -13.27
C PRO A 23 7.00 -4.53 -13.54
N MET A 24 6.69 -3.29 -13.11
CA MET A 24 7.61 -2.16 -13.20
C MET A 24 8.87 -2.39 -12.35
N MET A 25 8.74 -2.83 -11.10
CA MET A 25 9.90 -3.10 -10.24
C MET A 25 10.72 -4.31 -10.71
N ARG A 26 10.07 -5.33 -11.28
CA ARG A 26 10.75 -6.52 -11.82
C ARG A 26 11.61 -6.22 -13.04
N GLY A 27 11.37 -5.10 -13.73
CA GLY A 27 12.20 -4.65 -14.85
C GLY A 27 13.53 -4.02 -14.44
N LEU A 28 13.73 -3.73 -13.14
CA LEU A 28 14.98 -3.17 -12.63
C LEU A 28 16.06 -4.25 -12.49
N PRO A 29 17.35 -3.89 -12.57
CA PRO A 29 18.45 -4.81 -12.27
C PRO A 29 18.29 -5.44 -10.87
N PRO A 30 18.68 -6.72 -10.67
CA PRO A 30 18.53 -7.40 -9.38
C PRO A 30 19.17 -6.64 -8.21
N GLU A 31 20.37 -6.08 -8.43
CA GLU A 31 21.09 -5.27 -7.43
C GLU A 31 20.30 -4.04 -6.96
N VAL A 32 19.51 -3.42 -7.84
CA VAL A 32 18.65 -2.28 -7.49
C VAL A 32 17.44 -2.76 -6.70
N GLN A 33 16.85 -3.88 -7.08
CA GLN A 33 15.73 -4.47 -6.33
C GLN A 33 16.15 -4.85 -4.90
N ASP A 34 17.33 -5.45 -4.75
CA ASP A 34 17.90 -5.84 -3.46
C ASP A 34 18.24 -4.62 -2.60
N SER A 35 18.80 -3.57 -3.19
CA SER A 35 19.05 -2.30 -2.49
C SER A 35 17.75 -1.67 -1.97
N LEU A 36 16.71 -1.61 -2.81
CA LEU A 36 15.40 -1.07 -2.41
C LEU A 36 14.73 -1.92 -1.34
N ALA A 37 14.86 -3.25 -1.42
CA ALA A 37 14.37 -4.17 -0.39
C ALA A 37 15.08 -3.97 0.96
N ALA A 38 16.37 -3.61 0.95
CA ALA A 38 17.15 -3.37 2.16
C ALA A 38 16.73 -2.09 2.91
N GLU A 39 16.20 -1.08 2.20
CA GLU A 39 15.70 0.17 2.79
C GLU A 39 14.42 -0.02 3.62
N VAL A 40 13.59 -0.99 3.28
CA VAL A 40 12.36 -1.30 4.04
C VAL A 40 12.74 -1.68 5.47
N THR A 41 12.05 -1.18 6.50
CA THR A 41 12.44 -1.45 7.90
C THR A 41 12.18 -2.92 8.27
N PHE A 42 10.93 -3.37 8.15
CA PHE A 42 10.54 -4.78 8.30
C PHE A 42 9.16 -5.01 7.68
N PRO A 43 8.94 -6.11 6.94
CA PRO A 43 9.91 -7.15 6.55
C PRO A 43 10.92 -6.65 5.51
N LYS A 44 12.16 -7.18 5.53
CA LYS A 44 13.26 -6.82 4.60
C LYS A 44 13.07 -7.40 3.19
N ARG A 45 12.05 -6.92 2.49
CA ARG A 45 11.72 -7.30 1.10
C ARG A 45 10.80 -6.26 0.46
N LEU A 46 10.63 -6.37 -0.85
CA LEU A 46 9.54 -5.71 -1.55
C LEU A 46 8.19 -6.27 -1.08
N GLY A 47 7.17 -5.42 -1.05
CA GLY A 47 5.79 -5.83 -0.79
C GLY A 47 5.28 -6.79 -1.87
N ASP A 48 4.52 -7.79 -1.47
CA ASP A 48 3.83 -8.69 -2.39
C ASP A 48 2.51 -8.03 -2.84
N PRO A 49 2.21 -7.93 -4.15
CA PRO A 49 0.91 -7.43 -4.62
C PRO A 49 -0.31 -8.05 -3.93
N ASP A 50 -0.24 -9.31 -3.49
CA ASP A 50 -1.34 -9.95 -2.76
C ASP A 50 -1.54 -9.34 -1.36
N GLU A 51 -0.52 -8.74 -0.73
CA GLU A 51 -0.65 -7.98 0.52
C GLU A 51 -1.44 -6.69 0.32
N TYR A 52 -1.21 -6.02 -0.81
CA TYR A 52 -1.99 -4.84 -1.19
C TYR A 52 -3.46 -5.23 -1.42
N ALA A 53 -3.69 -6.32 -2.16
CA ALA A 53 -5.04 -6.83 -2.42
C ALA A 53 -5.78 -7.22 -1.14
N ARG A 54 -5.08 -7.83 -0.17
CA ARG A 54 -5.64 -8.14 1.16
C ARG A 54 -6.07 -6.88 1.91
N LEU A 55 -5.27 -5.81 1.88
CA LEU A 55 -5.65 -4.54 2.51
C LEU A 55 -6.86 -3.90 1.81
N ALA A 56 -6.89 -3.89 0.47
CA ALA A 56 -8.02 -3.37 -0.29
C ALA A 56 -9.32 -4.13 0.04
N ARG A 57 -9.25 -5.47 0.13
CA ARG A 57 -10.36 -6.31 0.57
C ARG A 57 -10.82 -5.96 1.99
N PHE A 58 -9.89 -5.83 2.94
CA PHE A 58 -10.22 -5.46 4.31
C PHE A 58 -10.92 -4.09 4.39
N ILE A 59 -10.49 -3.12 3.58
CA ILE A 59 -11.14 -1.81 3.49
C ILE A 59 -12.60 -1.93 3.04
N VAL A 60 -12.90 -2.84 2.11
CA VAL A 60 -14.27 -3.11 1.65
C VAL A 60 -15.10 -3.79 2.75
N GLU A 61 -14.52 -4.77 3.45
CA GLU A 61 -15.21 -5.56 4.49
C GLU A 61 -15.41 -4.78 5.80
N CYS A 62 -14.51 -3.86 6.16
CA CYS A 62 -14.60 -3.07 7.39
C CYS A 62 -15.44 -1.80 7.18
N GLY A 63 -16.72 -1.87 7.53
CA GLY A 63 -17.69 -0.78 7.31
C GLY A 63 -17.41 0.54 8.04
N TYR A 64 -16.52 0.54 9.04
CA TYR A 64 -16.19 1.74 9.81
C TYR A 64 -14.98 2.52 9.27
N LEU A 65 -14.26 1.99 8.27
CA LEU A 65 -13.15 2.72 7.63
C LEU A 65 -13.69 3.73 6.61
N ASN A 66 -13.48 5.03 6.87
CA ASN A 66 -13.83 6.10 5.93
C ASN A 66 -12.95 7.34 6.16
N GLY A 67 -12.50 7.96 5.08
CA GLY A 67 -11.78 9.24 5.10
C GLY A 67 -10.31 9.15 5.52
N GLU A 68 -9.67 7.98 5.39
CA GLU A 68 -8.30 7.75 5.86
C GLU A 68 -7.36 7.22 4.75
N VAL A 69 -6.07 7.49 4.92
CA VAL A 69 -4.96 6.98 4.12
C VAL A 69 -4.19 5.94 4.93
N ILE A 70 -4.17 4.69 4.48
CA ILE A 70 -3.37 3.65 5.12
C ILE A 70 -2.03 3.53 4.41
N ARG A 71 -0.94 3.76 5.14
CA ARG A 71 0.40 3.42 4.68
C ARG A 71 0.61 1.91 4.75
N LEU A 72 1.08 1.33 3.64
CA LEU A 72 1.43 -0.09 3.56
C LEU A 72 2.85 -0.19 2.98
N ASP A 73 3.86 -0.12 3.85
CA ASP A 73 5.23 0.18 3.40
C ASP A 73 6.36 -0.49 4.21
N GLY A 74 6.03 -1.41 5.14
CA GLY A 74 7.03 -2.03 6.01
C GLY A 74 7.82 -1.03 6.88
N ALA A 75 7.16 0.08 7.28
CA ALA A 75 7.74 1.19 8.02
C ALA A 75 8.91 1.89 7.31
N LEU A 76 8.94 1.86 5.97
CA LEU A 76 9.86 2.63 5.15
C LEU A 76 9.61 4.14 5.30
N ARG A 77 10.70 4.91 5.31
CA ARG A 77 10.70 6.36 5.10
C ARG A 77 11.72 6.67 4.02
N MET A 78 11.24 7.10 2.85
CA MET A 78 12.10 7.49 1.74
C MET A 78 12.82 8.79 2.11
N GLN A 79 14.15 8.80 1.95
CA GLN A 79 14.97 10.00 2.09
C GLN A 79 15.16 10.70 0.75
#